data_AF-A0A7R9HBI9-F1
#
_entry.id   AF-A0A7R9HBI9-F1
#
_cell.length_a   1.000
_cell.length_b   1.000
_cell.length_c   1.000
_cell.angle_alpha   90.00
_cell.angle_beta   90.00
_cell.angle_gamma   90.00
#
_symmetry.space_group_name_H-M   'P 1'
#
loop_
_entity.id
_entity.type
_entity.pdbx_description
1 polymer ?
#
loop_
_entity_poly.entity_id
_entity_poly.type
_entity_poly.pdbx_seq_one_letter_code
_entity_poly.pdbx_strand_id
1 'polypeptide(L)'
;MRASHRATAILQALFSCPKTHHTMLVTRHWTRDASFNEEEGSVRIFLRGRPIVLYAPSELAESYDLNKVTTPPQTRLKLEWVTLDSPDSYGYRGRDGRSNLYLLPTGEMVYFVAAAVVLYNVEEQSQRHYLGHTDDVKW
;
A
#
# COMPACT_ATOMS: atom_id res chain seq x y z
N MET A 1 34.78 -21.00 -10.46
CA MET A 1 33.40 -20.59 -10.16
C MET A 1 33.40 -19.61 -8.99
N ARG A 2 33.46 -18.30 -9.25
CA ARG A 2 33.24 -17.25 -8.24
C ARG A 2 31.89 -16.59 -8.54
N ALA A 3 30.80 -17.28 -8.19
CA ALA A 3 29.51 -16.62 -8.15
C ALA A 3 29.56 -15.57 -7.03
N SER A 4 29.40 -14.33 -7.46
CA SER A 4 29.49 -13.05 -6.74
C SER A 4 28.97 -13.08 -5.30
N HIS A 5 29.87 -12.98 -4.30
CA HIS A 5 29.50 -12.73 -2.90
C HIS A 5 28.68 -11.43 -2.72
N ARG A 6 28.78 -10.48 -3.67
CA ARG A 6 28.03 -9.21 -3.65
C ARG A 6 26.56 -9.38 -4.04
N ALA A 7 26.22 -10.31 -4.94
CA ALA A 7 24.83 -10.55 -5.34
C ALA A 7 24.02 -11.15 -4.18
N THR A 8 24.64 -12.02 -3.38
CA THR A 8 24.02 -12.62 -2.20
C THR A 8 23.69 -11.58 -1.12
N ALA A 9 24.60 -10.63 -0.88
CA ALA A 9 24.40 -9.60 0.15
C ALA A 9 23.23 -8.64 -0.16
N ILE A 10 23.05 -8.27 -1.44
CA ILE A 10 21.95 -7.37 -1.82
C ILE A 10 20.61 -8.09 -1.76
N LEU A 11 20.54 -9.34 -2.24
CA LEU A 11 19.34 -10.16 -2.10
C LEU A 11 18.97 -10.34 -0.61
N GLN A 12 19.94 -10.58 0.26
CA GLN A 12 19.70 -10.65 1.71
C GLN A 12 19.15 -9.33 2.27
N ALA A 13 19.66 -8.17 1.83
CA ALA A 13 19.17 -6.86 2.24
C ALA A 13 17.73 -6.58 1.76
N LEU A 14 17.36 -7.00 0.55
CA LEU A 14 16.00 -6.83 0.02
C LEU A 14 14.94 -7.55 0.86
N PHE A 15 15.29 -8.68 1.45
CA PHE A 15 14.39 -9.45 2.32
C PHE A 15 14.60 -9.18 3.81
N SER A 16 15.52 -8.27 4.16
CA SER A 16 15.75 -7.84 5.52
C SER A 16 15.04 -6.51 5.75
N CYS A 17 14.02 -6.51 6.61
CA CYS A 17 13.40 -5.28 7.09
C CYS A 17 14.22 -4.77 8.29
N PRO A 18 14.95 -3.65 8.19
CA PRO A 18 15.50 -3.01 9.37
C PRO A 18 14.31 -2.61 10.25
N LYS A 19 14.32 -3.02 11.51
CA LYS A 19 13.32 -2.56 12.49
C LYS A 19 13.59 -1.09 12.81
N THR A 20 13.22 -0.19 11.92
CA THR A 20 13.25 1.24 12.22
C THR A 20 12.13 1.49 13.22
N HIS A 21 12.50 1.80 14.46
CA HIS A 21 11.56 2.35 15.44
C HIS A 21 11.15 3.74 14.94
N HIS A 22 10.16 3.80 14.06
CA HIS A 22 9.49 5.05 13.76
C HIS A 22 8.70 5.43 15.01
N THR A 23 9.22 6.38 15.78
CA THR A 23 8.40 7.14 16.72
C THR A 23 7.31 7.80 15.88
N MET A 24 6.08 7.28 15.97
CA MET A 24 4.94 7.94 15.36
C MET A 24 4.87 9.34 15.98
N LEU A 25 5.19 10.36 15.18
CA LEU A 25 4.78 11.71 15.49
C LEU A 25 3.26 11.66 15.48
N VAL A 26 2.68 11.57 16.68
CA VAL A 26 1.24 11.78 16.87
C VAL A 26 1.01 13.25 16.53
N THR A 27 0.81 13.54 15.25
CA THR A 27 0.16 14.76 14.84
C THR A 27 -1.20 14.69 15.49
N ARG A 28 -1.39 15.51 16.54
CA ARG A 28 -2.70 15.76 17.14
C ARG A 28 -3.54 16.47 16.09
N HIS A 29 -4.03 15.71 15.12
CA HIS A 29 -5.07 16.19 14.25
C HIS A 29 -6.29 16.33 15.14
N TRP A 30 -6.69 17.55 15.44
CA TRP A 30 -7.95 17.82 16.13
C TRP A 30 -9.08 17.49 15.16
N THR A 31 -9.35 16.20 15.01
CA THR A 31 -10.49 15.71 14.24
C THR A 31 -11.71 15.95 15.11
N ARG A 32 -12.54 16.92 14.73
CA ARG A 32 -13.88 17.06 15.31
C ARG A 32 -14.68 15.81 14.96
N ASP A 33 -15.43 15.29 15.92
CA ASP A 33 -16.32 14.17 15.69
C ASP A 33 -17.37 14.51 14.63
N ALA A 34 -17.80 13.50 13.88
CA ALA A 34 -18.89 13.64 12.94
C ALA A 34 -20.20 13.93 13.70
N SER A 35 -21.10 14.72 13.11
CA SER A 35 -22.41 15.01 13.69
C SER A 35 -23.52 14.74 12.67
N PHE A 36 -24.60 14.11 13.11
CA PHE A 36 -25.80 13.90 12.30
C PHE A 36 -26.85 14.98 12.61
N ASN A 37 -27.45 15.53 11.56
CA ASN A 37 -28.59 16.45 11.63
C ASN A 37 -29.83 15.70 11.15
N GLU A 38 -30.71 15.35 12.09
CA GLU A 38 -31.95 14.61 11.82
C GLU A 38 -32.94 15.46 10.98
N GLU A 39 -33.00 16.77 11.20
CA GLU A 39 -33.95 17.65 10.49
C GLU A 39 -33.64 17.76 9.00
N GLU A 40 -32.36 17.78 8.65
CA GLU A 40 -31.89 17.87 7.26
C GLU A 40 -31.51 16.50 6.66
N GLY A 41 -31.53 15.43 7.46
CA GLY A 41 -31.00 14.12 7.07
C GLY A 41 -29.53 14.18 6.65
N SER A 42 -28.72 15.02 7.29
CA SER A 42 -27.35 15.35 6.85
C SER A 42 -26.27 14.96 7.85
N VAL A 43 -25.15 14.44 7.35
CA VAL A 43 -23.96 14.07 8.13
C VAL A 43 -22.89 15.10 7.88
N ARG A 44 -22.41 15.73 8.94
CA ARG A 44 -21.30 16.70 8.90
C ARG A 44 -20.03 16.04 9.40
N ILE A 45 -19.02 15.99 8.55
CA ILE A 45 -17.67 15.52 8.87
C ILE A 45 -16.66 16.66 8.72
N PHE A 46 -15.53 16.58 9.42
CA PHE A 46 -14.49 17.62 9.33
C PHE A 46 -13.20 17.05 8.74
N LEU A 47 -12.81 17.51 7.54
CA LEU A 47 -11.50 17.22 6.95
C LEU A 47 -10.58 18.42 7.11
N ARG A 48 -9.49 18.26 7.87
CA ARG A 48 -8.53 19.35 8.19
C ARG A 48 -9.22 20.60 8.76
N GLY A 49 -10.23 20.41 9.62
CA GLY A 49 -11.02 21.49 10.22
C GLY A 49 -12.10 22.10 9.32
N ARG A 50 -12.18 21.71 8.03
CA ARG A 50 -13.22 22.17 7.11
C ARG A 50 -14.44 21.24 7.16
N PRO A 51 -15.66 21.76 7.37
CA PRO A 51 -16.86 20.93 7.36
C PRO A 51 -17.20 20.47 5.93
N ILE A 52 -17.56 19.20 5.80
CA ILE A 52 -18.15 18.59 4.61
C ILE A 52 -19.50 18.03 5.03
N VAL A 53 -20.56 18.37 4.28
CA VAL A 53 -21.92 17.90 4.54
C VAL A 53 -22.29 16.86 3.47
N LEU A 54 -22.75 15.70 3.93
CA LEU A 54 -23.23 14.60 3.11
C LEU A 54 -24.70 14.38 3.43
N TYR A 55 -25.56 14.26 2.43
CA TYR A 55 -26.98 14.00 2.65
C TYR A 55 -27.24 12.50 2.57
N ALA A 56 -27.95 11.96 3.56
CA ALA A 56 -28.39 10.57 3.53
C ALA A 56 -29.48 10.41 2.44
N PRO A 57 -29.52 9.26 1.73
CA PRO A 57 -30.63 8.94 0.85
C PRO A 57 -31.97 9.01 1.60
N SER A 58 -33.03 9.51 0.97
CA SER A 58 -34.33 9.72 1.61
C SER A 58 -34.92 8.44 2.20
N GLU A 59 -34.69 7.27 1.59
CA GLU A 59 -35.20 5.99 2.13
C GLU A 59 -34.48 5.55 3.42
N LEU A 60 -33.29 6.10 3.68
CA LEU A 60 -32.44 5.72 4.80
C LEU A 60 -32.35 6.78 5.88
N ALA A 61 -32.82 8.02 5.62
CA ALA A 61 -32.70 9.15 6.53
C ALA A 61 -33.27 8.88 7.93
N GLU A 62 -34.44 8.22 8.02
CA GLU A 62 -35.11 7.90 9.30
C GLU A 62 -34.42 6.79 10.10
N SER A 63 -33.64 5.91 9.43
CA SER A 63 -32.97 4.76 10.05
C SER A 63 -31.45 4.92 10.12
N TYR A 64 -30.96 6.10 9.75
CA TYR A 64 -29.53 6.39 9.73
C TYR A 64 -29.00 6.59 11.15
N ASP A 65 -28.10 5.71 11.57
CA ASP A 65 -27.42 5.81 12.86
C ASP A 65 -25.91 5.98 12.60
N LEU A 66 -25.37 7.11 13.06
CA LEU A 66 -23.96 7.47 12.92
C LEU A 66 -23.03 6.53 13.72
N ASN A 67 -23.53 5.97 14.82
CA ASN A 67 -22.75 5.07 15.70
C ASN A 67 -22.85 3.60 15.27
N LYS A 68 -23.63 3.31 14.22
CA LYS A 68 -23.81 1.95 13.72
C LYS A 68 -22.51 1.42 13.13
N VAL A 69 -21.88 0.51 13.86
CA VAL A 69 -20.68 -0.20 13.41
C VAL A 69 -21.09 -1.28 12.42
N THR A 70 -20.60 -1.18 11.19
CA THR A 70 -20.78 -2.24 10.18
C THR A 70 -19.76 -3.35 10.39
N THR A 71 -20.14 -4.58 10.06
CA THR A 71 -19.20 -5.70 10.06
C THR A 71 -18.15 -5.50 8.96
N PRO A 72 -16.88 -5.87 9.21
CA PRO A 72 -15.87 -5.83 8.17
C PRO A 72 -16.30 -6.62 6.92
N PRO A 73 -15.92 -6.18 5.71
CA PRO A 73 -16.14 -6.96 4.51
C PRO A 73 -15.59 -8.39 4.66
N GLN A 74 -16.32 -9.38 4.14
CA GLN A 74 -15.89 -10.79 4.19
C GLN A 74 -14.71 -11.06 3.25
N THR A 75 -14.54 -10.19 2.24
CA THR A 75 -13.47 -10.31 1.25
C THR A 75 -12.22 -9.57 1.73
N ARG A 76 -11.07 -10.20 1.50
CA ARG A 76 -9.76 -9.57 1.71
C ARG A 76 -9.15 -9.23 0.37
N LEU A 77 -8.58 -8.04 0.27
CA LEU A 77 -7.78 -7.67 -0.88
C LEU A 77 -6.47 -8.46 -0.83
N LYS A 78 -6.12 -9.09 -1.96
CA LYS A 78 -4.84 -9.76 -2.18
C LYS A 78 -4.13 -9.04 -3.31
N LEU A 79 -2.87 -8.66 -3.09
CA LEU A 79 -2.04 -8.15 -4.16
C LEU A 79 -1.76 -9.31 -5.13
N GLU A 80 -2.30 -9.19 -6.34
CA GLU A 80 -2.14 -10.19 -7.41
C GLU A 80 -1.00 -9.79 -8.35
N TRP A 81 -1.00 -8.53 -8.77
CA TRP A 81 -0.03 -8.03 -9.74
C TRP A 81 0.39 -6.61 -9.40
N VAL A 82 1.69 -6.37 -9.40
CA VAL A 82 2.24 -5.03 -9.53
C VAL A 82 2.43 -4.82 -11.03
N THR A 83 1.55 -4.04 -11.64
CA THR A 83 1.63 -3.71 -13.06
C THR A 83 2.86 -2.84 -13.33
N LEU A 84 3.69 -3.29 -14.26
CA LEU A 84 4.61 -2.46 -15.01
C LEU A 84 3.89 -1.95 -16.27
N ASP A 85 2.67 -1.40 -16.17
CA ASP A 85 1.87 -1.12 -17.37
C ASP A 85 1.31 0.30 -17.38
N SER A 86 2.09 1.19 -17.98
CA SER A 86 1.60 2.05 -19.04
C SER A 86 2.31 1.62 -20.32
N PRO A 87 1.61 1.46 -21.46
CA PRO A 87 2.26 1.20 -22.75
C PRO A 87 3.24 2.32 -23.16
N ASP A 88 3.10 3.51 -22.56
CA ASP A 88 3.93 4.69 -22.78
C ASP A 88 4.91 4.98 -21.62
N SER A 89 4.92 4.17 -20.55
CA SER A 89 5.94 4.29 -19.49
C SER A 89 6.15 2.99 -18.69
N TYR A 90 7.15 2.22 -19.13
CA TYR A 90 7.68 1.06 -18.43
C TYR A 90 8.50 1.51 -17.21
N GLY A 91 7.94 1.34 -16.01
CA GLY A 91 8.47 1.91 -14.78
C GLY A 91 9.27 0.96 -13.89
N TYR A 92 10.27 0.25 -14.43
CA TYR A 92 11.41 -0.11 -13.58
C TYR A 92 11.92 1.19 -12.94
N ARG A 93 12.20 1.19 -11.63
CA ARG A 93 12.81 2.34 -10.95
C ARG A 93 14.27 2.52 -11.39
N GLY A 94 14.52 2.64 -12.70
CA GLY A 94 15.84 2.76 -13.30
C GLY A 94 16.35 4.19 -13.41
N ARG A 95 15.46 5.18 -13.21
CA ARG A 95 15.84 6.60 -13.21
C ARG A 95 16.62 6.98 -11.94
N ASP A 96 16.11 6.55 -10.78
CA ASP A 96 16.67 6.92 -9.47
C ASP A 96 17.23 5.71 -8.70
N GLY A 97 17.04 4.48 -9.21
CA GLY A 97 17.59 3.24 -8.65
C GLY A 97 18.66 2.66 -9.56
N ARG A 98 19.83 2.36 -9.00
CA ARG A 98 20.82 1.45 -9.62
C ARG A 98 20.54 0.03 -9.09
N SER A 99 21.17 -1.00 -9.65
CA SER A 99 21.20 -2.37 -9.11
C SER A 99 19.92 -2.87 -8.42
N ASN A 100 18.76 -2.69 -9.06
CA ASN A 100 17.45 -3.07 -8.54
C ASN A 100 16.75 -4.14 -9.37
N LEU A 101 17.51 -4.86 -10.19
CA LEU A 101 17.06 -6.02 -10.95
C LEU A 101 18.07 -7.16 -10.78
N TYR A 102 17.57 -8.33 -10.36
CA TYR A 102 18.36 -9.54 -10.14
C TYR A 102 17.64 -10.73 -10.75
N LEU A 103 18.40 -11.68 -11.32
CA LEU A 103 17.85 -12.97 -11.73
C LEU A 103 18.28 -14.03 -10.72
N LEU A 104 17.30 -14.71 -10.13
CA LEU A 104 17.56 -15.81 -9.21
C LEU A 104 17.93 -17.09 -9.97
N PRO A 105 18.68 -18.02 -9.35
CA PRO A 105 18.90 -19.36 -9.91
C PRO A 105 17.61 -20.15 -10.15
N THR A 106 16.50 -19.75 -9.52
CA THR A 106 15.15 -20.30 -9.74
C THR A 106 14.52 -19.85 -11.05
N GLY A 107 15.13 -18.92 -11.80
CA GLY A 107 14.57 -18.32 -13.01
C GLY A 107 13.67 -17.11 -12.76
N GLU A 108 13.47 -16.71 -11.51
CA GLU A 108 12.64 -15.56 -11.15
C GLU A 108 13.42 -14.25 -11.27
N MET A 109 12.77 -13.23 -11.84
CA MET A 109 13.27 -11.86 -11.86
C MET A 109 12.84 -11.12 -10.59
N VAL A 110 13.81 -10.62 -9.83
CA VAL A 110 13.61 -9.88 -8.59
C VAL A 110 13.90 -8.41 -8.80
N TYR A 111 12.92 -7.58 -8.49
CA TYR A 111 13.04 -6.12 -8.47
C TYR A 111 12.15 -5.56 -7.37
N PHE A 112 12.24 -4.26 -7.09
CA PHE A 112 11.42 -3.63 -6.06
C PHE A 112 10.86 -2.28 -6.52
N VAL A 113 9.67 -1.98 -6.04
CA VAL A 113 8.90 -0.75 -6.32
C VAL A 113 8.23 -0.32 -5.03
N ALA A 114 8.38 0.96 -4.67
CA ALA A 114 7.97 1.48 -3.36
C ALA A 114 8.50 0.58 -2.21
N ALA A 115 7.63 0.09 -1.33
CA ALA A 115 7.94 -0.81 -0.23
C ALA A 115 7.82 -2.32 -0.58
N ALA A 116 7.52 -2.67 -1.83
CA ALA A 116 7.29 -4.05 -2.25
C ALA A 116 8.48 -4.62 -3.04
N VAL A 117 8.89 -5.84 -2.70
CA VAL A 117 9.83 -6.63 -3.52
C VAL A 117 9.01 -7.62 -4.35
N VAL A 118 9.20 -7.57 -5.67
CA VAL A 118 8.50 -8.41 -6.66
C VAL A 118 9.43 -9.53 -7.09
N LEU A 119 8.94 -10.76 -7.02
CA LEU A 119 9.54 -11.94 -7.63
C LEU A 119 8.64 -12.36 -8.78
N TYR A 120 9.09 -12.14 -10.01
CA TYR A 120 8.33 -12.40 -11.22
C TYR A 120 8.86 -13.66 -11.91
N ASN A 121 7.98 -14.64 -12.09
CA ASN A 121 8.23 -15.83 -12.90
C ASN A 121 7.66 -15.60 -14.31
N VAL A 122 8.54 -15.51 -15.31
CA VAL A 122 8.17 -15.27 -16.71
C VAL A 122 7.49 -16.48 -17.34
N GLU A 123 7.86 -17.70 -16.94
CA GLU A 123 7.31 -18.93 -17.52
C GLU A 123 5.86 -19.13 -17.09
N GLU A 124 5.60 -18.95 -15.79
CA GLU A 124 4.26 -19.11 -15.21
C GLU A 124 3.40 -17.85 -15.31
N GLN A 125 3.96 -16.73 -15.80
CA GLN A 125 3.32 -15.42 -15.80
C GLN A 125 2.73 -15.10 -14.40
N SER A 126 3.51 -15.36 -13.36
CA SER A 126 3.07 -15.25 -11.96
C SER A 126 3.98 -14.33 -11.16
N GLN A 127 3.41 -13.61 -10.19
CA GLN A 127 4.16 -12.76 -9.27
C GLN A 127 3.97 -13.20 -7.83
N ARG A 128 5.05 -13.15 -7.07
CA ARG A 128 5.02 -13.22 -5.60
C ARG A 128 5.62 -11.95 -5.03
N HIS A 129 5.06 -11.47 -3.93
CA HIS A 129 5.43 -10.20 -3.34
C HIS A 129 5.92 -10.39 -1.91
N TYR A 130 7.06 -9.80 -1.60
CA TYR A 130 7.49 -9.60 -0.22
C TYR A 130 7.13 -8.17 0.21
N LEU A 131 6.23 -8.07 1.19
CA LEU A 131 5.65 -6.82 1.70
C LEU A 131 6.13 -6.51 3.12
N GLY A 132 7.35 -6.93 3.47
CA GLY A 132 7.90 -6.76 4.82
C GLY A 132 8.37 -5.34 5.13
N HIS A 133 8.58 -4.49 4.12
CA HIS A 133 9.01 -3.10 4.31
C HIS A 133 7.79 -2.20 4.57
N THR A 134 7.95 -1.26 5.49
CA THR A 134 6.93 -0.26 5.82
C THR A 134 7.15 1.09 5.12
N ASP A 135 8.29 1.24 4.44
CA ASP A 135 8.70 2.44 3.69
C ASP A 135 9.45 1.99 2.42
N ASP A 136 9.78 2.93 1.53
CA ASP A 136 10.50 2.69 0.28
C ASP A 136 11.74 1.81 0.49
N VAL A 137 11.86 0.73 -0.30
CA VAL A 137 13.05 -0.14 -0.29
C VAL A 137 14.26 0.65 -0.76
N LYS A 138 15.29 0.71 0.09
CA LYS A 138 16.60 1.31 -0.21
C LYS A 138 17.68 0.26 0.04
N TRP A 139 18.65 0.17 -0.85
CA TRP A 139 19.78 -0.76 -0.81
C TRP A 139 21.09 0.01 -0.93
#